data_AF-A0A227IXI4-F1
#
_entry.id   AF-A0A227IXI4-F1
#
_cell.length_a   1.000
_cell.length_b   1.000
_cell.length_c   1.000
_cell.angle_alpha   90.00
_cell.angle_beta   90.00
_cell.angle_gamma   90.00
#
_symmetry.space_group_name_H-M   'P 1'
#
loop_
_entity.id
_entity.type
_entity.pdbx_description
1 polymer ?
#
loop_
_entity_poly.entity_id
_entity_poly.type
_entity_poly.pdbx_seq_one_letter_code
_entity_poly.pdbx_strand_id
1 'polypeptide(L)'
;FDASSKSLDATQLYLGEIGFSPLLTAEEEVLYARRALRGDEAARKRMIESNLRLVVKISRRYSNRGLALLDLIEEGNLGLIRA
;
A
#
# COMPACT_ATOMS: atom_id res chain seq x y z
N PHE A 1 -0.70 23.62 -19.44
CA PHE A 1 -0.66 22.16 -19.64
C PHE A 1 -0.83 21.51 -18.28
N ASP A 2 -1.89 20.73 -18.13
CA ASP A 2 -2.59 20.47 -16.87
C ASP A 2 -1.94 19.34 -16.04
N ALA A 3 -1.34 19.69 -14.90
CA ALA A 3 -0.79 18.74 -13.95
C ALA A 3 -1.87 17.96 -13.18
N SER A 4 -3.08 18.51 -13.08
CA SER A 4 -4.21 17.86 -12.39
C SER A 4 -4.72 16.65 -13.17
N SER A 5 -4.70 16.70 -14.50
CA SER A 5 -5.04 15.56 -15.36
C SER A 5 -4.07 14.38 -15.18
N LYS A 6 -2.76 14.64 -15.06
CA LYS A 6 -1.73 13.59 -14.90
C LYS A 6 -1.76 12.92 -13.53
N SER A 7 -2.07 13.67 -12.46
CA SER A 7 -2.13 13.11 -11.10
C SER A 7 -3.33 12.18 -10.92
N LEU A 8 -4.45 12.48 -11.57
CA LEU A 8 -5.63 11.60 -11.62
C LEU A 8 -5.29 10.27 -12.30
N ASP A 9 -4.56 10.30 -13.41
CA ASP A 9 -4.12 9.12 -14.16
C ASP A 9 -3.18 8.23 -13.34
N ALA A 10 -2.15 8.80 -12.71
CA ALA A 10 -1.23 8.06 -11.85
C ALA A 10 -1.93 7.44 -10.63
N THR A 11 -2.87 8.16 -10.03
CA THR A 11 -3.66 7.63 -8.90
C THR A 11 -4.54 6.46 -9.32
N GLN A 12 -5.20 6.57 -10.47
CA GLN A 12 -6.07 5.50 -10.98
C GLN A 12 -5.28 4.24 -11.34
N LEU A 13 -4.12 4.38 -11.99
CA LEU A 13 -3.22 3.28 -12.29
C LEU A 13 -2.80 2.53 -11.02
N TYR A 14 -2.28 3.26 -10.02
CA TYR A 14 -1.87 2.66 -8.75
C TYR A 14 -3.02 1.94 -8.03
N LEU A 15 -4.20 2.57 -7.94
CA LEU A 15 -5.36 1.95 -7.30
C LEU A 15 -5.84 0.69 -8.04
N GLY A 16 -5.70 0.68 -9.37
CA GLY A 16 -5.95 -0.49 -10.21
C GLY A 16 -5.01 -1.64 -9.85
N GLU A 17 -3.70 -1.39 -9.84
CA GLU A 17 -2.66 -2.40 -9.57
C GLU A 17 -2.84 -3.06 -8.20
N ILE A 18 -3.02 -2.27 -7.13
CA ILE A 18 -3.15 -2.83 -5.77
C ILE A 18 -4.49 -3.54 -5.54
N GLY A 19 -5.49 -3.28 -6.39
CA GLY A 19 -6.80 -3.91 -6.32
C GLY A 19 -6.77 -5.41 -6.62
N PHE A 20 -5.78 -5.87 -7.38
CA PHE A 20 -5.63 -7.27 -7.78
C PHE A 20 -4.93 -8.13 -6.73
N SER A 21 -4.28 -7.54 -5.72
CA SER A 21 -3.61 -8.30 -4.67
C SER A 21 -4.65 -8.96 -3.74
N PRO A 22 -4.66 -10.30 -3.61
CA PRO A 22 -5.59 -10.98 -2.72
C PRO A 22 -5.29 -10.62 -1.26
N LEU A 23 -6.35 -10.39 -0.48
CA LEU A 23 -6.25 -10.22 0.96
C LEU A 23 -5.78 -11.51 1.63
N LEU A 24 -5.10 -11.38 2.76
CA LEU A 24 -4.71 -12.51 3.59
C LEU A 24 -5.81 -12.83 4.60
N THR A 25 -6.00 -14.10 4.92
CA THR A 25 -6.73 -14.50 6.14
C THR A 25 -5.83 -14.31 7.37
N ALA A 26 -6.42 -14.34 8.56
CA ALA A 26 -5.67 -14.23 9.80
C ALA A 26 -4.62 -15.35 9.95
N GLU A 27 -4.95 -16.58 9.53
CA GLU A 27 -4.01 -17.70 9.56
C GLU A 27 -2.84 -17.49 8.59
N GLU A 28 -3.12 -16.96 7.40
CA GLU A 28 -2.10 -16.63 6.41
C GLU A 28 -1.19 -15.50 6.90
N GLU A 29 -1.72 -14.47 7.56
CA GLU A 29 -0.92 -13.41 8.15
C GLU A 29 0.10 -13.96 9.15
N VAL A 30 -0.31 -14.86 10.05
CA VAL A 30 0.61 -15.51 11.00
C VAL A 30 1.67 -16.33 10.27
N LEU A 31 1.28 -17.09 9.24
CA LEU A 31 2.19 -17.90 8.45
C LEU A 31 3.26 -17.04 7.75
N TYR A 32 2.85 -16.03 7.00
CA TYR A 32 3.75 -15.19 6.23
C TYR A 32 4.60 -14.30 7.15
N ALA A 33 4.05 -13.81 8.26
CA ALA A 33 4.81 -13.05 9.26
C ALA A 33 5.97 -13.87 9.84
N ARG A 34 5.71 -15.12 10.24
CA ARG A 34 6.75 -16.01 10.76
C ARG A 34 7.84 -16.31 9.75
N ARG A 35 7.47 -16.45 8.46
CA ARG A 35 8.43 -16.67 7.38
C ARG A 35 9.25 -15.42 7.10
N ALA A 36 8.60 -14.25 7.01
CA ALA A 36 9.26 -12.97 6.80
C ALA A 36 10.30 -12.67 7.89
N LEU A 37 9.97 -12.92 9.16
CA LEU A 37 10.91 -12.78 10.29
C LEU A 37 12.14 -13.69 10.21
N ARG A 38 12.07 -14.77 9.42
CA ARG A 38 13.21 -15.67 9.15
C ARG A 38 13.99 -15.30 7.89
N GLY A 39 13.69 -14.15 7.28
CA GLY A 39 14.36 -13.66 6.07
C GLY A 39 13.72 -14.14 4.76
N ASP A 40 12.48 -14.65 4.78
CA ASP A 40 11.75 -14.98 3.56
C ASP A 40 11.21 -13.71 2.89
N GLU A 41 11.95 -13.18 1.92
CA GLU A 41 11.59 -11.97 1.18
C GLU A 41 10.28 -12.13 0.38
N ALA A 42 9.95 -13.34 -0.09
CA ALA A 42 8.69 -13.57 -0.80
C ALA A 42 7.50 -13.48 0.15
N ALA A 43 7.64 -14.01 1.37
CA ALA A 43 6.62 -13.85 2.42
C ALA A 43 6.47 -12.39 2.84
N ARG A 44 7.59 -11.67 3.01
CA ARG A 44 7.58 -10.23 3.33
C ARG A 44 6.88 -9.42 2.23
N LYS A 45 7.24 -9.66 0.96
CA LYS A 45 6.60 -9.02 -0.19
C LYS A 45 5.10 -9.30 -0.23
N ARG A 46 4.69 -10.55 -0.01
CA ARG A 46 3.27 -10.93 0.04
C ARG A 46 2.51 -10.16 1.12
N MET A 47 3.08 -10.02 2.31
CA MET A 47 2.46 -9.23 3.39
C MET A 47 2.30 -7.76 3.02
N ILE A 48 3.34 -7.14 2.43
CA ILE A 48 3.30 -5.74 2.01
C ILE A 48 2.21 -5.55 0.95
N GLU A 49 2.23 -6.34 -0.11
CA GLU A 49 1.28 -6.22 -1.24
C GLU A 49 -0.17 -6.45 -0.82
N SER A 50 -0.44 -7.36 0.11
CA SER A 50 -1.79 -7.59 0.64
C SER A 50 -2.31 -6.43 1.51
N ASN A 51 -1.41 -5.58 2.04
CA ASN A 51 -1.75 -4.48 2.93
C ASN A 51 -1.73 -3.09 2.27
N LEU A 52 -1.37 -2.96 0.99
CA LEU A 52 -1.37 -1.66 0.29
C LEU A 52 -2.75 -0.97 0.28
N ARG A 53 -3.84 -1.75 0.24
CA ARG A 53 -5.21 -1.23 0.33
C ARG A 53 -5.51 -0.58 1.69
N LEU A 54 -4.91 -1.10 2.76
CA LEU A 54 -5.02 -0.51 4.09
C LEU A 54 -4.32 0.86 4.13
N VAL A 55 -3.12 0.97 3.53
CA VAL A 55 -2.40 2.23 3.41
C VAL A 55 -3.28 3.29 2.77
N VAL A 56 -3.86 3.00 1.60
CA VAL A 56 -4.78 3.93 0.90
C VAL A 56 -5.97 4.34 1.78
N LYS A 57 -6.58 3.37 2.48
CA LYS A 57 -7.70 3.66 3.40
C LYS A 57 -7.29 4.64 4.51
N ILE A 58 -6.08 4.47 5.06
CA ILE A 58 -5.55 5.35 6.10
C ILE A 58 -5.21 6.73 5.51
N SER A 59 -4.47 6.80 4.39
CA SER A 59 -4.04 8.05 3.75
C SER A 59 -5.22 8.94 3.34
N ARG A 60 -6.35 8.35 2.90
CA ARG A 60 -7.58 9.10 2.59
C ARG A 60 -8.13 9.91 3.78
N ARG A 61 -7.86 9.51 5.02
CA ARG A 61 -8.27 10.27 6.22
C ARG A 61 -7.43 11.53 6.46
N TYR A 62 -6.26 11.61 5.81
CA TYR A 62 -5.33 12.74 5.90
C TYR A 62 -5.35 13.62 4.64
N SER A 63 -6.18 13.28 3.64
CA SER A 63 -6.41 14.13 2.47
C SER A 63 -6.88 15.53 2.86
N ASN A 64 -6.62 16.51 1.98
CA ASN A 64 -6.99 17.93 2.16
C ASN A 64 -6.24 18.66 3.28
N ARG A 65 -5.10 18.11 3.74
CA ARG A 65 -4.23 18.75 4.74
C ARG A 65 -2.95 19.37 4.14
N GLY A 66 -2.98 19.70 2.86
CA GLY A 66 -1.86 20.36 2.16
C GLY A 66 -0.88 19.44 1.43
N LEU A 67 -1.08 18.12 1.47
CA LEU A 67 -0.32 17.13 0.67
C LEU A 67 -1.22 16.45 -0.36
N ALA A 68 -0.65 16.07 -1.49
CA ALA A 68 -1.38 15.26 -2.47
C ALA A 68 -1.63 13.86 -1.90
N LEU A 69 -2.71 13.20 -2.35
CA LEU A 69 -3.04 11.86 -1.88
C LEU A 69 -1.93 10.86 -2.19
N LEU A 70 -1.27 10.98 -3.35
CA LEU A 70 -0.14 10.11 -3.72
C LEU A 70 1.02 10.25 -2.75
N ASP A 71 1.38 11.47 -2.34
CA ASP A 71 2.45 11.68 -1.35
C ASP A 71 2.12 11.02 -0.01
N LEU A 72 0.87 11.13 0.44
CA LEU A 72 0.39 10.47 1.66
C LEU A 72 0.39 8.94 1.54
N ILE A 73 0.19 8.40 0.34
CA ILE A 73 0.26 6.96 0.07
C ILE A 73 1.71 6.50 0.10
N GLU A 74 2.63 7.23 -0.54
CA GLU A 74 4.05 6.88 -0.57
C GLU A 74 4.66 6.86 0.84
N GLU A 75 4.40 7.89 1.65
CA GLU A 75 4.85 7.92 3.05
C GLU A 75 4.25 6.77 3.87
N GLY A 76 2.97 6.44 3.61
CA GLY A 76 2.31 5.30 4.25
C GLY A 76 2.90 3.95 3.84
N ASN A 77 3.29 3.80 2.58
CA ASN A 77 3.94 2.60 2.05
C ASN A 77 5.34 2.43 2.67
N LEU A 78 6.09 3.51 2.82
CA LEU A 78 7.37 3.50 3.54
C LEU A 78 7.19 3.08 5.01
N GLY A 79 6.14 3.57 5.67
CA GLY A 79 5.77 3.12 7.01
C GLY A 79 5.46 1.62 7.07
N LEU A 80 4.68 1.12 6.11
CA LEU A 80 4.34 -0.31 6.00
C LEU A 80 5.57 -1.20 5.79
N ILE A 81 6.54 -0.76 4.98
CA ILE A 81 7.76 -1.53 4.68
C ILE A 81 8.70 -1.66 5.90
N ARG A 82 8.65 -0.67 6.81
CA ARG A 82 9.49 -0.57 8.01
C ARG A 82 8.87 -1.24 9.25
N ALA A 83 7.56 -1.49 9.24
CA ALA A 83 6.84 -2.17 10.31
C ALA A 83 7.26 -3.65 10.43
#